data_AF-A0A844W1K4-F1
#
_entry.id   AF-A0A844W1K4-F1
#
_cell.length_a   1.000
_cell.length_b   1.000
_cell.length_c   1.000
_cell.angle_alpha   90.00
_cell.angle_beta   90.00
_cell.angle_gamma   90.00
#
_symmetry.space_group_name_H-M   'P 1'
#
loop_
_entity.id
_entity.type
_entity.pdbx_description
1 polymer ?
#
loop_
_entity_poly.entity_id
_entity_poly.type
_entity_poly.pdbx_seq_one_letter_code
_entity_poly.pdbx_strand_id
1 'polypeptide(L)'
;MSWKIGVKIGGAVIDFCALDTRKNEVNSLKVLTTPDDPGSELRQGPARLAKRHGLGPAQVETFVHQATLGNDTVIQRRDARPAPVTHAGFDTMFAENCPRHPQIPLPGLRTDETQQFEERAA
;
A
#
# COMPACT_ATOMS: atom_id res chain seq x y z
N MET A 1 28.39 6.36 -3.39
CA MET A 1 27.44 5.84 -2.40
C MET A 1 26.91 7.04 -1.65
N SER A 2 25.65 7.43 -1.87
CA SER A 2 25.09 8.65 -1.28
C SER A 2 23.58 8.85 -1.44
N TRP A 3 22.81 7.82 -1.78
CA TRP A 3 21.35 7.97 -1.90
C TRP A 3 20.62 7.09 -0.90
N LYS A 4 19.69 7.68 -0.14
CA LYS A 4 18.75 6.96 0.72
C LYS A 4 17.33 7.22 0.23
N ILE A 5 16.59 6.16 -0.06
CA ILE A 5 15.26 6.24 -0.66
C ILE A 5 14.23 5.61 0.28
N GLY A 6 13.20 6.37 0.60
CA GLY A 6 11.97 5.88 1.22
C GLY A 6 10.83 5.92 0.21
N VAL A 7 10.02 4.87 0.18
CA VAL A 7 8.81 4.81 -0.66
C VAL A 7 7.58 4.40 0.16
N LYS A 8 6.48 5.13 -0.03
CA LYS A 8 5.17 4.78 0.52
C LYS A 8 4.25 4.37 -0.63
N ILE A 9 3.82 3.12 -0.59
CA ILE A 9 2.94 2.50 -1.58
C ILE A 9 1.53 2.44 -0.98
N GLY A 10 0.53 3.03 -1.65
CA GLY A 10 -0.84 3.00 -1.16
C GLY A 10 -1.81 3.85 -1.96
N GLY A 11 -3.10 3.48 -1.95
CA GLY A 11 -4.13 4.20 -2.69
C GLY A 11 -3.80 4.37 -4.19
N ALA A 12 -4.10 5.54 -4.74
CA ALA A 12 -3.87 5.85 -6.16
C ALA A 12 -2.47 6.41 -6.49
N VAL A 13 -1.64 6.68 -5.47
CA VAL A 13 -0.39 7.43 -5.62
C VAL A 13 0.71 6.86 -4.72
N ILE A 14 1.89 6.65 -5.29
CA ILE A 14 3.10 6.25 -4.59
C ILE A 14 3.97 7.49 -4.37
N ASP A 15 4.36 7.69 -3.12
CA ASP A 15 5.23 8.79 -2.70
C ASP A 15 6.68 8.29 -2.54
N PHE A 16 7.60 8.87 -3.29
CA PHE A 16 9.04 8.68 -3.14
C PHE A 16 9.65 9.87 -2.40
N CYS A 17 10.58 9.58 -1.48
CA CYS A 17 11.45 10.53 -0.83
C CYS A 17 12.90 10.04 -1.00
N ALA A 18 13.73 10.82 -1.69
CA ALA A 18 15.10 10.48 -2.00
C ALA A 18 16.05 11.54 -1.43
N LEU A 19 16.90 11.13 -0.50
CA LEU A 19 17.94 11.96 0.10
C LEU A 19 19.27 11.73 -0.62
N ASP A 20 19.83 12.78 -1.23
CA ASP A 20 21.23 12.83 -1.64
C ASP A 20 22.07 13.25 -0.44
N THR A 21 22.77 12.31 0.19
CA THR A 21 23.58 12.57 1.37
C THR A 21 24.86 13.36 1.08
N ARG A 22 25.28 13.47 -0.19
CA ARG A 22 26.43 14.32 -0.57
C ARG A 22 26.06 15.78 -0.64
N LYS A 23 24.88 16.07 -1.22
CA LYS A 23 24.37 17.44 -1.37
C LYS A 23 23.53 17.88 -0.18
N ASN A 24 23.13 16.93 0.67
CA ASN A 24 22.17 17.13 1.74
C ASN A 24 20.81 17.64 1.21
N GLU A 25 20.36 17.09 0.09
CA GLU A 25 19.14 17.50 -0.61
C GLU A 25 18.09 16.39 -0.58
N VAL A 26 16.85 16.76 -0.27
CA VAL A 26 15.70 15.86 -0.32
C VAL A 26 14.89 16.14 -1.57
N ASN A 27 14.66 15.10 -2.36
CA ASN A 27 13.85 15.15 -3.58
C ASN A 27 12.62 14.26 -3.41
N SER A 28 11.44 14.80 -3.68
CA SER A 28 10.19 14.05 -3.64
C SER A 28 9.63 13.82 -5.03
N LEU A 29 9.00 12.66 -5.23
CA LEU A 29 8.34 12.31 -6.48
C LEU A 29 7.06 11.55 -6.16
N LYS A 30 5.95 11.99 -6.78
CA LYS A 30 4.69 11.24 -6.78
C LYS A 30 4.51 10.50 -8.09
N VAL A 31 4.13 9.24 -8.03
CA VAL A 31 3.85 8.40 -9.19
C VAL A 31 2.46 7.79 -9.02
N LEU A 32 1.61 7.84 -10.04
CA LEU A 32 0.31 7.17 -9.99
C LEU A 32 0.50 5.66 -9.96
N THR A 33 -0.31 4.97 -9.17
CA THR A 33 -0.39 3.50 -9.19
C THR A 33 -1.05 3.01 -10.47
N THR A 34 -0.67 1.81 -10.89
CA THR A 34 -1.12 1.08 -12.07
C THR A 34 -1.79 -0.19 -11.54
N PRO A 35 -3.13 -0.20 -11.38
CA PRO A 35 -3.85 -1.34 -10.83
C PRO A 35 -3.59 -2.65 -11.58
N ASP A 36 -3.39 -2.55 -12.90
CA ASP A 36 -3.20 -3.71 -13.79
C ASP A 36 -1.74 -4.25 -13.77
N ASP A 37 -0.77 -3.49 -13.26
CA ASP A 37 0.63 -3.92 -13.09
C ASP A 37 1.19 -3.42 -11.75
N PRO A 38 0.74 -4.00 -10.61
CA PRO A 38 1.14 -3.57 -9.29
C PRO A 38 2.65 -3.64 -9.07
N GLY A 39 3.24 -2.52 -8.63
CA GLY A 39 4.68 -2.44 -8.34
C GLY A 39 5.53 -2.03 -9.54
N SER A 40 4.94 -1.85 -10.73
CA SER A 40 5.63 -1.28 -11.89
C SER A 40 6.20 0.12 -11.61
N GLU A 41 5.56 0.86 -10.72
CA GLU A 41 5.92 2.21 -10.32
C GLU A 41 7.22 2.23 -9.52
N LEU A 42 7.54 1.14 -8.80
CA LEU A 42 8.81 0.99 -8.10
C LEU A 42 9.99 0.94 -9.06
N ARG A 43 9.78 0.56 -10.32
CA ARG A 43 10.78 0.68 -11.39
C ARG A 43 10.78 2.09 -11.99
N GLN A 44 9.60 2.66 -12.21
CA GLN A 44 9.45 3.98 -12.84
C GLN A 44 9.96 5.14 -11.97
N GLY A 45 9.70 5.10 -10.66
CA GLY A 45 10.06 6.17 -9.72
C GLY A 45 11.56 6.45 -9.66
N PRO A 46 12.40 5.45 -9.34
CA PRO A 46 13.86 5.60 -9.35
C PRO A 46 14.39 6.01 -10.71
N ALA A 47 13.83 5.51 -11.82
CA ALA A 47 14.22 5.93 -13.16
C ALA A 47 13.91 7.41 -13.45
N ARG A 48 12.77 7.94 -12.96
CA ARG A 48 12.41 9.36 -13.07
C ARG A 48 13.30 10.23 -12.17
N LEU A 49 13.60 9.78 -10.95
CA LEU A 49 14.55 10.44 -10.04
C LEU A 49 15.96 10.47 -10.64
N ALA A 50 16.39 9.39 -11.30
CA ALA A 50 17.65 9.31 -12.03
C ALA A 50 17.75 10.38 -13.12
N LYS A 51 16.70 10.49 -13.95
CA LYS A 51 16.63 11.48 -15.03
C LYS A 51 16.63 12.93 -14.53
N ARG A 52 15.93 13.23 -13.42
CA ARG A 52 15.82 14.60 -12.91
C ARG A 52 16.99 15.05 -12.04
N HIS A 53 17.53 14.16 -11.22
CA HIS A 53 18.46 14.54 -10.14
C HIS A 53 19.81 13.83 -10.23
N GLY A 54 20.04 13.01 -11.27
CA GLY A 54 21.29 12.28 -11.46
C GLY A 54 21.45 11.11 -10.48
N LEU A 55 20.34 10.57 -9.95
CA LEU A 55 20.35 9.38 -9.09
C LEU A 55 20.87 8.17 -9.88
N GLY A 56 22.07 7.71 -9.54
CA GLY A 56 22.60 6.44 -10.05
C GLY A 56 22.09 5.26 -9.22
N PRO A 57 21.45 4.22 -9.80
CA PRO A 57 20.93 3.08 -9.04
C PRO A 57 22.00 2.40 -8.16
N ALA A 58 23.23 2.28 -8.66
CA ALA A 58 24.37 1.72 -7.92
C ALA A 58 24.85 2.60 -6.74
N GLN A 59 24.31 3.82 -6.59
CA GLN A 59 24.67 4.76 -5.52
C GLN A 59 23.66 4.75 -4.36
N VAL A 60 22.55 4.01 -4.51
CA VAL A 60 21.53 3.81 -3.47
C VAL A 60 22.12 2.91 -2.39
N GLU A 61 22.27 3.47 -1.20
CA GLU A 61 22.78 2.79 -0.01
C GLU A 61 21.65 2.13 0.77
N THR A 62 20.48 2.76 0.80
CA THR A 62 19.33 2.29 1.55
C THR A 62 18.06 2.51 0.75
N PHE A 63 17.23 1.47 0.67
CA PHE A 63 15.91 1.51 0.07
C PHE A 63 14.91 0.92 1.05
N VAL A 64 14.01 1.75 1.58
CA VAL A 64 12.95 1.32 2.51
C VAL A 64 11.61 1.54 1.85
N HIS A 65 10.72 0.56 1.95
CA HIS A 65 9.35 0.69 1.50
C HIS A 65 8.37 0.46 2.64
N GLN A 66 7.22 1.13 2.56
CA GLN A 66 6.04 0.84 3.37
C GLN A 66 4.85 0.72 2.42
N ALA A 67 3.98 -0.26 2.65
CA ALA A 67 2.79 -0.48 1.84
C ALA A 67 1.53 -0.42 2.72
N THR A 68 0.49 0.26 2.27
CA THR A 68 -0.81 0.27 2.97
C THR A 68 -1.74 -0.83 2.49
N LEU A 69 -1.43 -1.52 1.39
CA LEU A 69 -2.31 -2.52 0.79
C LEU A 69 -2.85 -3.53 1.82
N GLY A 70 -2.01 -4.06 2.70
CA GLY A 70 -2.46 -5.00 3.74
C GLY A 70 -3.45 -4.38 4.73
N ASN A 71 -3.20 -3.13 5.18
CA ASN A 71 -4.13 -2.41 6.05
C ASN A 71 -5.42 -2.06 5.32
N ASP A 72 -5.32 -1.59 4.08
CA ASP A 72 -6.47 -1.24 3.24
C ASP A 72 -7.34 -2.47 2.99
N THR A 73 -6.72 -3.63 2.73
CA THR A 73 -7.39 -4.93 2.61
C THR A 73 -8.19 -5.30 3.87
N VAL A 74 -7.59 -5.16 5.07
CA VAL A 74 -8.28 -5.44 6.34
C VAL A 74 -9.43 -4.46 6.58
N ILE A 75 -9.19 -3.16 6.37
CA ILE A 75 -10.18 -2.10 6.60
C ILE A 75 -11.36 -2.25 5.63
N GLN A 76 -11.10 -2.50 4.35
CA GLN A 76 -12.10 -2.68 3.30
C GLN A 76 -12.73 -4.07 3.31
N ARG A 77 -12.16 -5.03 4.07
CA ARG A 77 -12.57 -6.44 4.10
C ARG A 77 -12.57 -7.08 2.71
N ARG A 78 -11.59 -6.70 1.88
CA ARG A 78 -11.42 -7.15 0.50
C ARG A 78 -10.30 -8.19 0.41
N ASP A 79 -10.58 -9.42 0.82
CA ASP A 79 -9.70 -10.58 0.60
C ASP A 79 -10.46 -11.91 0.79
N ALA A 80 -9.75 -13.02 0.59
CA ALA A 80 -10.22 -14.35 0.94
C ALA A 80 -10.67 -14.39 2.42
N ARG A 81 -11.80 -15.07 2.66
CA ARG A 81 -12.29 -15.30 4.03
C ARG A 81 -11.36 -16.29 4.73
N PRO A 82 -10.62 -15.88 5.78
CA PRO A 82 -9.77 -16.82 6.49
C PRO A 82 -10.63 -17.84 7.22
N ALA A 83 -10.24 -19.12 7.14
CA ALA A 83 -10.83 -20.19 7.92
C ALA A 83 -9.89 -20.53 9.08
N PRO A 84 -10.27 -20.27 10.34
CA PRO A 84 -9.43 -20.62 11.48
C PRO A 84 -9.34 -22.15 11.62
N VAL A 85 -8.15 -22.66 11.90
CA VAL A 85 -7.93 -24.05 12.31
C VAL A 85 -7.62 -24.04 13.80
N THR A 86 -8.43 -24.75 14.58
CA THR A 86 -8.33 -24.79 16.04
C THR A 86 -8.26 -26.23 16.53
N HIS A 87 -7.76 -26.41 17.76
CA HIS A 87 -7.94 -27.68 18.45
C HIS A 87 -9.43 -27.92 18.75
N ALA A 88 -9.84 -29.19 18.80
CA ALA A 88 -11.20 -29.57 19.13
C ALA A 88 -11.64 -28.93 20.47
N GLY A 89 -12.78 -28.23 20.47
CA GLY A 89 -13.32 -27.52 21.64
C GLY A 89 -12.88 -26.06 21.80
N PHE A 90 -12.08 -25.50 20.88
CA PHE A 90 -11.58 -24.10 20.93
C PHE A 90 -12.07 -23.22 19.76
N ASP A 91 -12.96 -23.73 18.92
CA ASP A 91 -13.56 -23.06 17.76
C ASP A 91 -14.45 -21.84 18.13
N THR A 92 -15.06 -21.86 19.32
CA THR A 92 -15.94 -20.78 19.80
C THR A 92 -15.23 -19.45 20.07
N MET A 93 -13.90 -19.47 20.29
CA MET A 93 -13.10 -18.26 20.51
C MET A 93 -13.11 -17.30 19.32
N PHE A 94 -13.24 -17.85 18.10
CA PHE A 94 -13.25 -17.06 16.86
C PHE A 94 -14.66 -16.90 16.27
N ALA A 95 -15.56 -17.85 16.54
CA ALA A 95 -16.89 -17.88 15.93
C ALA A 95 -17.95 -17.05 16.69
N GLU A 96 -17.94 -17.05 18.04
CA GLU A 96 -19.17 -16.73 18.78
C GLU A 96 -19.04 -15.64 19.86
N ASN A 97 -17.84 -15.18 20.22
CA ASN A 97 -17.70 -14.28 21.39
C ASN A 97 -16.85 -13.01 21.20
N CYS A 98 -16.44 -12.69 19.96
CA CYS A 98 -16.00 -11.34 19.66
C CYS A 98 -17.25 -10.59 19.18
N PRO A 99 -17.82 -9.64 19.95
CA PRO A 99 -18.87 -8.78 19.42
C PRO A 99 -18.34 -8.19 18.12
N ARG A 100 -18.96 -8.55 16.98
CA ARG A 100 -18.63 -7.89 15.72
C ARG A 100 -18.90 -6.42 16.00
N HIS A 101 -17.84 -5.62 16.04
CA HIS A 101 -17.97 -4.19 16.24
C HIS A 101 -19.07 -3.73 15.27
N PRO A 102 -20.14 -3.04 15.75
CA PRO A 102 -21.21 -2.60 14.87
C PRO A 102 -20.54 -1.90 13.69
N GLN A 103 -20.91 -2.29 12.46
CA GLN A 103 -20.29 -1.75 11.26
C GLN A 103 -20.34 -0.22 11.38
N ILE A 104 -19.19 0.42 11.61
CA ILE A 104 -19.11 1.87 11.62
C ILE A 104 -19.34 2.25 10.17
N PRO A 105 -20.45 2.92 9.82
CA PRO A 105 -20.67 3.35 8.46
C PRO A 105 -19.51 4.27 8.08
N LEU A 106 -18.79 3.95 7.00
CA LEU A 106 -17.77 4.85 6.47
C LEU A 106 -18.47 6.17 6.10
N PRO A 107 -18.11 7.31 6.70
CA PRO A 107 -18.76 8.57 6.38
C PRO A 107 -18.51 8.90 4.90
N GLY A 108 -19.58 8.91 4.10
CA GLY A 108 -19.57 9.38 2.71
C GLY A 108 -19.92 8.35 1.62
N LEU A 109 -20.07 7.07 1.93
CA LEU A 109 -20.51 6.07 0.93
C LEU A 109 -21.99 5.76 1.12
N ARG A 110 -22.81 6.15 0.12
CA ARG A 110 -24.17 5.59 0.00
C ARG A 110 -24.02 4.09 -0.30
N THR A 111 -24.88 3.30 0.33
CA THR A 111 -24.86 1.84 0.23
C THR A 111 -25.09 1.31 -1.20
N ASP A 112 -25.60 2.12 -2.13
CA ASP A 112 -25.81 1.70 -3.53
C ASP A 112 -24.56 1.86 -4.43
N GLU A 113 -23.69 2.83 -4.15
CA GLU A 113 -22.45 3.06 -4.93
C GLU A 113 -21.39 1.98 -4.67
N THR A 114 -21.52 1.23 -3.57
CA THR A 114 -20.59 0.13 -3.22
C THR A 114 -20.77 -1.08 -4.15
N GLN A 115 -22.01 -1.39 -4.55
CA GLN A 115 -22.28 -2.47 -5.52
C GLN A 115 -21.80 -2.11 -6.93
N GLN A 116 -21.98 -0.85 -7.35
CA GLN A 116 -21.61 -0.41 -8.69
C GLN A 116 -20.09 -0.35 -8.93
N PHE A 117 -19.29 -0.20 -7.86
CA PHE A 117 -17.84 -0.24 -7.96
C PHE A 117 -17.30 -1.69 -7.97
N GLU A 118 -17.98 -2.62 -7.30
CA GLU A 118 -17.59 -4.04 -7.27
C GLU A 118 -17.82 -4.74 -8.62
N GLU A 119 -18.87 -4.39 -9.37
CA GLU A 119 -19.14 -4.96 -10.70
C GLU A 119 -18.19 -4.47 -11.81
N ARG A 120 -17.46 -3.36 -11.60
CA ARG A 120 -16.52 -2.83 -12.60
C ARG A 120 -15.07 -3.27 -12.39
N ALA A 121 -14.79 -3.93 -11.26
CA ALA A 121 -13.46 -4.40 -10.87
C ALA A 121 -13.31 -5.94 -10.94
N ALA A 122 -14.34 -6.63 -11.44
CA ALA A 122 -14.33 -8.05 -11.80
C ALA A 122 -14.25 -8.20 -13.33
#